data_AF-A0A9P0N381-F1
#
_entry.id   AF-A0A9P0N381-F1
#
_cell.length_a   1.000
_cell.length_b   1.000
_cell.length_c   1.000
_cell.angle_alpha   90.00
_cell.angle_beta   90.00
_cell.angle_gamma   90.00
#
_symmetry.space_group_name_H-M   'P 1'
#
loop_
_entity.id
_entity.type
_entity.pdbx_description
1 polymer ?
#
loop_
_entity_poly.entity_id
_entity_poly.type
_entity_poly.pdbx_seq_one_letter_code
_entity_poly.pdbx_strand_id
1 'polypeptide(L)'
;MVKIYRKSVSLSALWVSSNERLSDFYASSWQRGECPIPMLVLRVLFTGVALAILIWSLVEAPTPYWLIYLTNWGLMLVTSLFMCGIVMSFMAMYNKSYETKELPWYASLYWAVFNISITISIMITALYWLLLYNTDVEDEMDERAFWLDVSTHGITSCLAVVELLSSRTPVRFLHVYQPLSMGLWYVVFSGIYHVAGGTDVNGNPFIYEILDWSQSKRAGIIVAASMVGLIIVYAFIWGIALCRDKVSTYLIRTTSHDLPAAPPDRHTRIV
;
A
#
# COMPACT_ATOMS: atom_id res chain seq x y z
N MET A 1 -8.64 -21.85 0.99
CA MET A 1 -7.70 -22.82 1.61
C MET A 1 -6.50 -22.08 2.15
N VAL A 2 -6.34 -21.99 3.48
CA VAL A 2 -5.09 -21.48 4.09
C VAL A 2 -4.07 -22.62 3.99
N LYS A 3 -3.29 -22.68 2.91
CA LYS A 3 -2.17 -23.60 2.78
C LYS A 3 -1.05 -23.12 3.70
N ILE A 4 -1.15 -23.51 4.97
CA ILE A 4 -0.03 -23.46 5.89
C ILE A 4 0.95 -24.54 5.43
N TYR A 5 2.16 -24.13 5.07
CA TYR A 5 3.30 -24.96 4.65
C TYR A 5 3.29 -25.53 3.22
N ARG A 6 3.99 -24.84 2.30
CA ARG A 6 4.79 -25.54 1.28
C ARG A 6 6.10 -25.96 1.95
N LYS A 7 6.49 -27.23 1.81
CA LYS A 7 7.75 -27.81 2.36
C LYS A 7 9.05 -27.16 1.83
N SER A 8 8.95 -26.26 0.85
CA SER A 8 10.08 -25.53 0.28
C SER A 8 9.64 -24.12 -0.13
N VAL A 9 10.40 -23.11 0.30
CA VAL A 9 10.29 -21.73 -0.22
C VAL A 9 11.03 -21.70 -1.56
N SER A 10 10.34 -21.39 -2.65
CA SER A 10 10.94 -21.20 -3.98
C SER A 10 11.25 -19.71 -4.23
N LEU A 11 12.18 -19.40 -5.14
CA LEU A 11 12.42 -18.02 -5.60
C LEU A 11 11.14 -17.35 -6.14
N SER A 12 10.27 -18.12 -6.80
CA SER A 12 8.95 -17.66 -7.24
C SER A 12 7.97 -17.35 -6.11
N ALA A 13 8.23 -17.80 -4.88
CA ALA A 13 7.47 -17.45 -3.68
C ALA A 13 7.96 -16.16 -3.03
N LEU A 14 9.20 -15.76 -3.31
CA LEU A 14 9.76 -14.47 -2.90
C LEU A 14 9.33 -13.35 -3.84
N TRP A 15 9.18 -13.65 -5.14
CA TRP A 15 8.79 -12.66 -6.13
C TRP A 15 7.29 -12.63 -6.40
N VAL A 16 6.83 -11.46 -6.84
CA VAL A 16 5.44 -11.10 -7.18
C VAL A 16 4.93 -11.76 -8.47
N SER A 17 5.60 -12.80 -8.98
CA SER A 17 5.34 -13.40 -10.31
C SER A 17 4.31 -14.52 -10.33
N SER A 18 3.90 -15.06 -9.17
CA SER A 18 2.96 -16.19 -9.14
C SER A 18 1.91 -16.08 -8.02
N ASN A 19 0.64 -16.20 -8.41
CA ASN A 19 -0.49 -16.38 -7.52
C ASN A 19 -1.48 -17.38 -8.13
N GLU A 20 -2.23 -18.09 -7.29
CA GLU A 20 -3.14 -19.14 -7.76
C GLU A 20 -4.24 -18.59 -8.68
N ARG A 21 -4.73 -17.37 -8.42
CA ARG A 21 -5.78 -16.73 -9.22
C ARG A 21 -5.46 -15.27 -9.50
N LEU A 22 -5.67 -14.85 -10.74
CA LEU A 22 -5.58 -13.43 -11.11
C LEU A 22 -6.72 -12.62 -10.49
N SER A 23 -7.88 -13.26 -10.25
CA SER A 23 -9.05 -12.65 -9.63
C SER A 23 -8.80 -12.09 -8.25
N ASP A 24 -7.82 -12.61 -7.52
CA ASP A 24 -7.46 -12.07 -6.20
C ASP A 24 -7.00 -10.61 -6.24
N PHE A 25 -6.51 -10.11 -7.39
CA PHE A 25 -5.99 -8.73 -7.50
C PHE A 25 -7.04 -7.69 -7.89
N TYR A 26 -8.19 -8.12 -8.42
CA TYR A 26 -9.25 -7.22 -8.88
C TYR A 26 -10.61 -7.47 -8.22
N ALA A 27 -10.82 -8.61 -7.54
CA ALA A 27 -12.08 -8.91 -6.89
C ALA A 27 -12.07 -8.47 -5.42
N SER A 28 -13.26 -8.12 -4.91
CA SER A 28 -13.46 -7.79 -3.50
C SER A 28 -13.56 -9.05 -2.65
N SER A 29 -13.09 -8.97 -1.40
CA SER A 29 -13.33 -10.00 -0.42
C SER A 29 -14.80 -10.16 -0.05
N TRP A 30 -15.63 -9.14 -0.27
CA TRP A 30 -17.02 -9.13 0.19
C TRP A 30 -18.05 -9.38 -0.91
N GLN A 31 -17.64 -10.03 -1.99
CA GLN A 31 -18.54 -10.41 -3.09
C GLN A 31 -18.49 -11.91 -3.39
N ARG A 32 -19.54 -12.41 -4.04
CA ARG A 32 -19.56 -13.73 -4.69
C ARG A 32 -19.05 -13.60 -6.13
N GLY A 33 -18.34 -14.62 -6.63
CA GLY A 33 -17.76 -14.62 -7.97
C GLY A 33 -16.52 -13.73 -8.12
N GLU A 34 -16.19 -13.39 -9.37
CA GLU A 34 -14.94 -12.71 -9.75
C GLU A 34 -15.23 -11.45 -10.59
N CYS A 35 -16.31 -10.74 -10.29
CA CYS A 35 -16.60 -9.48 -10.97
C CYS A 35 -15.60 -8.39 -10.54
N PRO A 36 -14.95 -7.66 -11.47
CA PRO A 36 -14.02 -6.57 -11.10
C PRO A 36 -14.73 -5.28 -10.68
N ILE A 37 -16.04 -5.14 -10.95
CA ILE A 37 -16.77 -3.87 -10.81
C ILE A 37 -16.78 -3.32 -9.37
N PRO A 38 -17.03 -4.09 -8.30
CA PRO A 38 -17.08 -3.50 -6.95
C PRO A 38 -15.76 -2.84 -6.52
N MET A 39 -14.63 -3.50 -6.79
CA MET A 39 -13.33 -2.91 -6.50
C MET A 39 -12.99 -1.77 -7.46
N LEU A 40 -13.42 -1.83 -8.73
CA LEU A 40 -13.23 -0.72 -9.66
C LEU A 40 -13.89 0.56 -9.14
N VAL A 41 -15.16 0.48 -8.71
CA VAL A 41 -15.89 1.63 -8.16
C VAL A 41 -15.17 2.19 -6.93
N LEU A 42 -14.79 1.32 -5.98
CA LEU A 42 -14.05 1.72 -4.78
C LEU A 42 -12.75 2.45 -5.14
N ARG A 43 -11.96 1.87 -6.05
CA ARG A 43 -10.64 2.40 -6.44
C ARG A 43 -10.74 3.71 -7.24
N VAL A 44 -11.79 3.90 -8.05
CA VAL A 44 -12.06 5.19 -8.71
C VAL A 44 -12.36 6.28 -7.68
N LEU A 45 -13.23 6.00 -6.70
CA LEU A 45 -13.52 6.94 -5.62
C LEU A 45 -12.26 7.27 -4.81
N PHE A 46 -11.49 6.24 -4.42
CA PHE A 46 -10.27 6.41 -3.63
C PHE A 46 -9.16 7.14 -4.39
N THR A 47 -9.05 6.91 -5.71
CA THR A 47 -8.15 7.69 -6.56
C THR A 47 -8.54 9.16 -6.54
N GLY A 48 -9.83 9.49 -6.63
CA GLY A 48 -10.30 10.87 -6.53
C GLY A 48 -9.92 11.54 -5.21
N VAL A 49 -10.13 10.86 -4.08
CA VAL A 49 -9.75 11.38 -2.76
C VAL A 49 -8.22 11.52 -2.62
N ALA A 50 -7.46 10.49 -3.02
CA ALA A 50 -6.00 10.51 -2.93
C ALA A 50 -5.39 11.62 -3.81
N LEU A 51 -5.91 11.81 -5.03
CA LEU A 51 -5.50 12.91 -5.90
C LEU A 51 -5.86 14.27 -5.33
N ALA A 52 -7.04 14.43 -4.72
CA ALA A 52 -7.43 15.69 -4.09
C ALA A 52 -6.47 16.06 -2.95
N ILE A 53 -6.11 15.10 -2.09
CA ILE A 53 -5.14 15.31 -1.00
C ILE A 53 -3.75 15.62 -1.55
N LEU A 54 -3.30 14.88 -2.57
CA LEU A 54 -2.02 15.11 -3.22
C LEU A 54 -1.93 16.52 -3.83
N ILE A 55 -2.99 16.94 -4.55
CA ILE A 55 -3.07 18.28 -5.16
C ILE A 55 -3.11 19.36 -4.08
N TRP A 56 -3.92 19.18 -3.03
CA TRP A 56 -3.96 20.13 -1.91
C TRP A 56 -2.58 20.28 -1.27
N SER A 57 -1.90 19.18 -0.96
CA SER A 57 -0.54 19.20 -0.40
C SER A 57 0.46 19.94 -1.31
N LEU A 58 0.40 19.71 -2.63
CA LEU A 58 1.26 20.39 -3.60
C LEU A 58 0.97 21.89 -3.72
N VAL A 59 -0.30 22.28 -3.64
CA VAL A 59 -0.72 23.69 -3.70
C VAL A 59 -0.35 24.44 -2.43
N GLU A 60 -0.38 23.79 -1.27
CA GLU A 60 0.02 24.40 0.00
C GLU A 60 1.54 24.63 0.09
N ALA A 61 2.33 23.69 -0.44
CA ALA A 61 3.79 23.75 -0.40
C ALA A 61 4.40 23.57 -1.81
N PRO A 62 4.22 24.54 -2.73
CA PRO A 62 4.65 24.44 -4.12
C PRO A 62 6.17 24.71 -4.27
N THR A 63 6.98 23.95 -3.54
CA THR A 63 8.44 24.10 -3.49
C THR A 63 9.13 22.76 -3.79
N PRO A 64 10.39 22.77 -4.26
CA PRO A 64 11.17 21.54 -4.43
C PRO A 64 11.35 20.77 -3.12
N TYR A 65 11.28 21.44 -1.96
CA TYR A 65 11.36 20.79 -0.65
C TYR A 65 10.20 19.82 -0.42
N TRP A 66 9.07 19.96 -1.12
CA TRP A 66 7.96 19.00 -1.03
C TRP A 66 8.43 17.56 -1.27
N LEU A 67 9.32 17.35 -2.23
CA LEU A 67 9.80 16.01 -2.59
C LEU A 67 10.79 15.40 -1.58
N ILE A 68 11.24 16.11 -0.55
CA ILE A 68 12.19 15.54 0.43
C ILE A 68 11.48 14.81 1.57
N TYR A 69 10.20 15.10 1.81
CA TYR A 69 9.44 14.54 2.93
C TYR A 69 8.89 13.15 2.61
N LEU A 70 9.06 12.21 3.55
CA LEU A 70 8.54 10.84 3.45
C LEU A 70 7.02 10.82 3.33
N THR A 71 6.33 11.73 4.02
CA THR A 71 4.86 11.90 3.93
C THR A 71 4.41 12.05 2.48
N ASN A 72 5.12 12.88 1.72
CA ASN A 72 4.80 13.18 0.32
C ASN A 72 5.10 12.00 -0.61
N TRP A 73 6.14 11.21 -0.30
CA TRP A 73 6.37 9.92 -0.97
C TRP A 73 5.24 8.93 -0.69
N GLY A 74 4.72 8.92 0.55
CA GLY A 74 3.52 8.17 0.93
C GLY A 74 2.29 8.54 0.11
N LEU A 75 2.04 9.84 -0.10
CA LEU A 75 0.92 10.32 -0.93
C LEU A 75 1.02 9.81 -2.37
N MET A 76 2.20 9.89 -2.97
CA MET A 76 2.46 9.37 -4.32
C MET A 76 2.25 7.85 -4.39
N LEU A 77 2.72 7.11 -3.38
CA LEU A 77 2.56 5.66 -3.28
C LEU A 77 1.09 5.23 -3.15
N VAL A 78 0.30 5.91 -2.31
CA VAL A 78 -1.14 5.63 -2.13
C VAL A 78 -1.92 5.98 -3.39
N THR A 79 -1.58 7.09 -4.05
CA THR A 79 -2.20 7.46 -5.34
C THR A 79 -1.89 6.41 -6.41
N SER A 80 -0.62 6.00 -6.50
CA SER A 80 -0.15 4.96 -7.43
C SER A 80 -0.82 3.60 -7.17
N LEU A 81 -1.08 3.27 -5.90
CA LEU A 81 -1.80 2.06 -5.52
C LEU A 81 -3.18 2.01 -6.17
N PHE A 82 -3.98 3.06 -6.02
CA PHE A 82 -5.34 3.07 -6.56
C PHE A 82 -5.36 3.15 -8.08
N MET A 83 -4.44 3.92 -8.69
CA MET A 83 -4.27 3.95 -10.15
C MET A 83 -3.90 2.57 -10.72
N CYS A 84 -2.94 1.88 -10.12
CA CYS A 84 -2.60 0.50 -10.50
C CYS A 84 -3.79 -0.45 -10.30
N GLY A 85 -4.56 -0.27 -9.23
CA GLY A 85 -5.76 -1.05 -8.95
C GLY A 85 -6.89 -0.82 -9.97
N ILE A 86 -7.03 0.40 -10.49
CA ILE A 86 -7.95 0.72 -11.60
C ILE A 86 -7.52 0.00 -12.86
N VAL A 87 -6.23 0.08 -13.22
CA VAL A 87 -5.66 -0.64 -14.37
C VAL A 87 -5.91 -2.14 -14.22
N MET A 88 -5.68 -2.73 -13.05
CA MET A 88 -5.98 -4.14 -12.76
C MET A 88 -7.44 -4.50 -13.07
N SER A 89 -8.39 -3.68 -12.61
CA SER A 89 -9.82 -3.93 -12.82
C SER A 89 -10.23 -3.77 -14.28
N PHE A 90 -9.70 -2.77 -15.00
CA PHE A 90 -9.94 -2.62 -16.44
C PHE A 90 -9.38 -3.80 -17.23
N MET A 91 -8.14 -4.19 -16.97
CA MET A 91 -7.52 -5.34 -17.64
C MET A 91 -8.30 -6.63 -17.41
N ALA A 92 -8.89 -6.81 -16.22
CA ALA A 92 -9.77 -7.95 -15.93
C ALA A 92 -11.09 -7.94 -16.72
N MET A 93 -11.62 -6.76 -17.08
CA MET A 93 -12.82 -6.66 -17.92
C MET A 93 -12.55 -6.99 -19.38
N TYR A 94 -11.39 -6.57 -19.90
CA TYR A 94 -11.01 -6.81 -21.30
C TYR A 94 -10.47 -8.23 -21.52
N ASN A 95 -9.71 -8.77 -20.56
CA ASN A 95 -9.09 -10.08 -20.70
C ASN A 95 -9.91 -11.17 -20.01
N LYS A 96 -10.88 -11.75 -20.74
CA LYS A 96 -11.77 -12.81 -20.23
C LYS A 96 -11.12 -14.19 -20.06
N SER A 97 -9.85 -14.38 -20.45
CA SER A 97 -9.19 -15.68 -20.36
C SER A 97 -7.70 -15.53 -20.13
N TYR A 98 -7.21 -16.08 -19.02
CA TYR A 98 -5.80 -16.43 -18.87
C TYR A 98 -5.67 -17.72 -18.08
N GLU A 99 -5.43 -18.82 -18.80
CA GLU A 99 -4.90 -20.08 -18.25
C GLU A 99 -3.35 -20.04 -18.17
N THR A 100 -2.74 -18.87 -17.96
CA THR A 100 -1.28 -18.77 -17.78
C THR A 100 -0.91 -18.92 -16.30
N LYS A 101 0.09 -19.77 -16.01
CA LYS A 101 0.58 -19.97 -14.64
C LYS A 101 1.30 -18.75 -14.05
N GLU A 102 1.70 -17.80 -14.89
CA GLU A 102 2.43 -16.60 -14.49
C GLU A 102 1.51 -15.38 -14.45
N LEU A 103 1.73 -14.51 -13.46
CA LEU A 103 1.00 -13.25 -13.36
C LEU A 103 1.49 -12.27 -14.42
N PRO A 104 0.58 -11.53 -15.07
CA PRO A 104 0.98 -10.45 -15.94
C PRO A 104 1.71 -9.35 -15.15
N TRP A 105 2.60 -8.62 -15.82
CA TRP A 105 3.47 -7.62 -15.19
C TRP A 105 2.70 -6.57 -14.38
N TYR A 106 1.52 -6.16 -14.87
CA TYR A 106 0.70 -5.13 -14.22
C TYR A 106 0.07 -5.63 -12.90
N ALA A 107 -0.21 -6.94 -12.78
CA ALA A 107 -0.62 -7.56 -11.52
C ALA A 107 0.54 -7.66 -10.52
N SER A 108 1.73 -8.01 -11.02
CA SER A 108 2.95 -8.03 -10.21
C SER A 108 3.27 -6.63 -9.66
N LEU A 109 3.17 -5.60 -10.50
CA LEU A 109 3.38 -4.20 -10.13
C LEU A 109 2.35 -3.72 -9.10
N TYR A 110 1.05 -3.91 -9.37
CA TYR A 110 -0.01 -3.55 -8.43
C TYR A 110 0.22 -4.21 -7.07
N TRP A 111 0.62 -5.48 -7.05
CA TRP A 111 0.81 -6.21 -5.81
C TRP A 111 2.02 -5.71 -5.01
N ALA A 112 3.14 -5.39 -5.68
CA ALA A 112 4.28 -4.76 -5.03
C ALA A 112 3.91 -3.39 -4.44
N VAL A 113 3.25 -2.54 -5.23
CA VAL A 113 2.77 -1.23 -4.78
C VAL A 113 1.77 -1.37 -3.63
N PHE A 114 0.86 -2.35 -3.66
CA PHE A 114 -0.07 -2.63 -2.58
C PHE A 114 0.63 -2.93 -1.25
N ASN A 115 1.62 -3.84 -1.26
CA ASN A 115 2.36 -4.17 -0.03
C ASN A 115 3.15 -2.98 0.50
N ILE A 116 3.77 -2.20 -0.38
CA ILE A 116 4.55 -1.01 0.00
C ILE A 116 3.63 0.07 0.54
N SER A 117 2.65 0.53 -0.26
CA SER A 117 1.81 1.69 0.05
C SER A 117 1.00 1.50 1.31
N ILE A 118 0.41 0.32 1.55
CA ILE A 118 -0.40 0.09 2.75
C ILE A 118 0.47 0.14 4.01
N THR A 119 1.62 -0.51 3.97
CA THR A 119 2.54 -0.56 5.11
C THR A 119 3.15 0.81 5.40
N ILE A 120 3.63 1.49 4.36
CA ILE A 120 4.23 2.82 4.48
C ILE A 120 3.21 3.86 4.93
N SER A 121 1.96 3.82 4.47
CA SER A 121 0.92 4.76 4.92
C SER A 121 0.67 4.63 6.43
N ILE A 122 0.49 3.40 6.93
CA ILE A 122 0.29 3.16 8.36
C ILE A 122 1.53 3.58 9.16
N MET A 123 2.74 3.29 8.65
CA MET A 123 3.98 3.68 9.30
C MET A 123 4.14 5.20 9.37
N ILE A 124 3.84 5.93 8.29
CA ILE A 124 3.91 7.39 8.25
C ILE A 124 2.96 8.02 9.27
N THR A 125 1.73 7.52 9.35
CA THR A 125 0.77 7.90 10.41
C THR A 125 1.34 7.66 11.79
N ALA A 126 1.85 6.45 12.07
CA ALA A 126 2.41 6.15 13.37
C ALA A 126 3.60 7.07 13.72
N LEU A 127 4.52 7.29 12.79
CA LEU A 127 5.67 8.18 12.99
C LEU A 127 5.23 9.62 13.24
N TYR A 128 4.23 10.12 12.50
CA TYR A 128 3.72 11.47 12.68
C TYR A 128 3.14 11.65 14.09
N TRP A 129 2.13 10.88 14.47
CA TRP A 129 1.47 11.06 15.77
C TRP A 129 2.33 10.66 16.98
N LEU A 130 3.32 9.77 16.81
CA LEU A 130 4.19 9.36 17.92
C LEU A 130 5.43 10.23 18.09
N LEU A 131 5.98 10.79 17.00
CA LEU A 131 7.30 11.44 17.02
C LEU A 131 7.32 12.89 16.54
N LEU A 132 6.33 13.33 15.74
CA LEU A 132 6.35 14.65 15.11
C LEU A 132 5.20 15.56 15.58
N TYR A 133 4.05 14.99 15.89
CA TYR A 133 2.90 15.75 16.35
C TYR A 133 3.19 16.40 17.70
N ASN A 134 3.00 17.72 17.77
CA ASN A 134 3.20 18.50 18.97
C ASN A 134 1.94 19.34 19.23
N THR A 135 1.27 19.05 20.36
CA THR A 135 0.05 19.74 20.78
C THR A 135 0.30 21.22 21.08
N ASP A 136 1.52 21.58 21.52
CA ASP A 136 1.84 22.97 21.86
C ASP A 136 1.92 23.87 20.61
N VAL A 137 2.14 23.28 19.43
CA VAL A 137 2.16 23.98 18.13
C VAL A 137 0.78 23.96 17.46
N GLU A 138 -0.08 23.00 17.83
CA GLU A 138 -1.45 22.89 17.30
C GLU A 138 -2.30 24.10 17.69
N ASP A 139 -2.16 24.61 18.91
CA ASP A 139 -2.91 25.77 19.40
C ASP A 139 -2.64 27.06 18.57
N GLU A 140 -1.54 27.09 17.81
CA GLU A 140 -1.16 28.18 16.91
C GLU A 140 -1.41 27.86 15.42
N MET A 141 -1.83 26.63 15.09
CA MET A 141 -1.95 26.15 13.72
C MET A 141 -3.29 26.58 13.09
N ASP A 142 -3.24 27.10 11.86
CA ASP A 142 -4.45 27.40 11.09
C ASP A 142 -5.27 26.12 10.82
N GLU A 143 -6.59 26.24 10.85
CA GLU A 143 -7.53 25.12 10.70
C GLU A 143 -7.26 24.34 9.39
N ARG A 144 -6.88 25.06 8.34
CA ARG A 144 -6.54 24.47 7.05
C ARG A 144 -5.30 23.56 7.11
N ALA A 145 -4.27 23.96 7.86
CA ALA A 145 -3.06 23.18 8.02
C ALA A 145 -3.33 21.91 8.86
N PHE A 146 -4.12 22.03 9.93
CA PHE A 146 -4.58 20.89 10.71
C PHE A 146 -5.27 19.83 9.83
N TRP A 147 -6.26 20.24 9.02
CA TRP A 147 -6.96 19.30 8.16
C TRP A 147 -6.08 18.72 7.06
N LEU A 148 -5.06 19.45 6.60
CA LEU A 148 -4.07 18.91 5.68
C LEU A 148 -3.23 17.81 6.35
N ASP A 149 -2.81 17.96 7.60
CA ASP A 149 -2.08 16.92 8.34
C ASP A 149 -2.94 15.69 8.59
N VAL A 150 -4.18 15.88 9.03
CA VAL A 150 -5.15 14.80 9.20
C VAL A 150 -5.39 14.09 7.86
N SER A 151 -5.46 14.83 6.76
CA SER A 151 -5.70 14.25 5.42
C SER A 151 -4.49 13.46 4.92
N THR A 152 -3.30 14.05 5.01
CA THR A 152 -2.07 13.49 4.43
C THR A 152 -1.56 12.26 5.18
N HIS A 153 -1.87 12.14 6.47
CA HIS A 153 -1.48 11.00 7.29
C HIS A 153 -2.69 10.10 7.60
N GLY A 154 -3.72 10.65 8.25
CA GLY A 154 -4.86 9.88 8.76
C GLY A 154 -5.77 9.35 7.66
N ILE A 155 -6.33 10.23 6.82
CA ILE A 155 -7.26 9.83 5.75
C ILE A 155 -6.58 8.91 4.75
N THR A 156 -5.35 9.21 4.31
CA THR A 156 -4.59 8.36 3.39
C THR A 156 -4.36 6.95 3.94
N SER A 157 -4.11 6.83 5.25
CA SER A 157 -3.98 5.53 5.92
C SER A 157 -5.31 4.80 6.05
N CYS A 158 -6.40 5.52 6.29
CA CYS A 158 -7.75 4.95 6.24
C CYS A 158 -8.07 4.40 4.85
N LEU A 159 -7.76 5.12 3.77
CA LEU A 159 -7.95 4.62 2.39
C LEU A 159 -7.15 3.32 2.16
N ALA A 160 -5.89 3.28 2.60
CA ALA A 160 -5.05 2.10 2.51
C ALA A 160 -5.61 0.90 3.29
N VAL A 161 -6.09 1.12 4.51
CA VAL A 161 -6.73 0.08 5.34
C VAL A 161 -8.03 -0.42 4.72
N VAL A 162 -8.85 0.46 4.14
CA VAL A 162 -10.08 0.03 3.46
C VAL A 162 -9.76 -0.80 2.22
N GLU A 163 -8.72 -0.47 1.44
CA GLU A 163 -8.25 -1.31 0.32
C GLU A 163 -7.73 -2.67 0.80
N LEU A 164 -7.01 -2.72 1.93
CA LEU A 164 -6.61 -3.97 2.58
C LEU A 164 -7.83 -4.83 2.94
N LEU A 165 -8.81 -4.25 3.62
CA LEU A 165 -9.99 -4.97 4.09
C LEU A 165 -10.93 -5.37 2.95
N SER A 166 -11.00 -4.57 1.89
CA SER A 166 -11.96 -4.75 0.79
C SER A 166 -11.46 -5.65 -0.32
N SER A 167 -10.16 -5.65 -0.63
CA SER A 167 -9.58 -6.43 -1.72
C SER A 167 -9.41 -7.91 -1.35
N ARG A 168 -9.24 -8.78 -2.35
CA ARG A 168 -8.74 -10.15 -2.19
C ARG A 168 -7.22 -10.24 -2.28
N THR A 169 -6.54 -9.11 -2.46
CA THR A 169 -5.11 -9.07 -2.74
C THR A 169 -4.37 -9.84 -1.64
N PRO A 170 -3.56 -10.84 -1.99
CA PRO A 170 -2.91 -11.69 -1.00
C PRO A 170 -1.80 -10.91 -0.29
N VAL A 171 -1.72 -11.03 1.03
CA VAL A 171 -0.55 -10.55 1.79
C VAL A 171 0.27 -11.76 2.20
N ARG A 172 1.52 -11.83 1.75
CA ARG A 172 2.44 -12.92 2.08
C ARG A 172 3.55 -12.37 2.96
N PHE A 173 3.78 -12.97 4.13
CA PHE A 173 4.83 -12.49 5.03
C PHE A 173 6.23 -12.42 4.38
N LEU A 174 6.50 -13.32 3.41
CA LEU A 174 7.72 -13.32 2.61
C LEU A 174 7.98 -12.00 1.86
N HIS A 175 6.95 -11.17 1.63
CA HIS A 175 7.08 -9.89 0.93
C HIS A 175 7.38 -8.71 1.86
N VAL A 176 7.67 -8.94 3.15
CA VAL A 176 8.05 -7.88 4.11
C VAL A 176 9.26 -7.06 3.65
N TYR A 177 10.13 -7.64 2.82
CA TYR A 177 11.26 -6.91 2.23
C TYR A 177 10.82 -5.75 1.33
N GLN A 178 9.61 -5.77 0.76
CA GLN A 178 9.13 -4.74 -0.17
C GLN A 178 8.98 -3.38 0.55
N PRO A 179 8.18 -3.23 1.62
CA PRO A 179 8.13 -1.97 2.38
C PRO A 179 9.46 -1.65 3.09
N LEU A 180 10.22 -2.64 3.55
CA LEU A 180 11.56 -2.40 4.13
C LEU A 180 12.52 -1.77 3.11
N SER A 181 12.49 -2.23 1.86
CA SER A 181 13.31 -1.66 0.79
C SER A 181 12.94 -0.21 0.51
N MET A 182 11.64 0.12 0.56
CA MET A 182 11.18 1.51 0.41
C MET A 182 11.63 2.40 1.59
N GLY A 183 11.55 1.90 2.81
CA GLY A 183 12.07 2.59 3.99
C GLY A 183 13.58 2.81 3.92
N LEU A 184 14.34 1.78 3.55
CA LEU A 184 15.79 1.87 3.35
C LEU A 184 16.14 2.86 2.24
N TRP A 185 15.37 2.87 1.14
CA TRP A 185 15.56 3.82 0.06
C TRP A 185 15.42 5.27 0.54
N TYR A 186 14.40 5.56 1.36
CA TYR A 186 14.25 6.89 1.95
C TYR A 186 15.39 7.25 2.92
N VAL A 187 15.86 6.29 3.72
CA VAL A 187 17.01 6.50 4.62
C VAL A 187 18.27 6.84 3.83
N VAL A 188 18.58 6.08 2.77
CA VAL A 188 19.72 6.34 1.89
C VAL A 188 19.59 7.71 1.22
N PHE A 189 18.42 8.03 0.67
CA PHE A 189 18.12 9.34 0.10
C PHE A 189 18.38 10.47 1.10
N SER A 190 17.81 10.39 2.31
CA SER A 190 17.93 11.46 3.32
C SER A 190 19.37 11.64 3.82
N GLY A 191 20.14 10.55 3.94
CA GLY A 191 21.56 10.61 4.28
C GLY A 191 22.39 11.27 3.19
N ILE A 192 22.16 10.91 1.92
CA ILE A 192 22.81 11.55 0.76
C ILE A 192 22.44 13.03 0.70
N TYR A 193 21.16 13.37 0.89
CA TYR A 193 20.67 14.74 0.89
C TYR A 193 21.38 15.60 1.93
N HIS A 194 21.56 15.08 3.15
CA HIS A 194 22.29 15.77 4.22
C HIS A 194 23.76 16.00 3.87
N VAL A 195 24.50 14.97 3.43
CA VAL A 195 25.94 15.14 3.10
C VAL A 195 26.18 16.01 1.87
N ALA A 196 25.16 16.17 1.00
CA ALA A 196 25.17 17.11 -0.11
C ALA A 196 24.86 18.57 0.31
N GLY A 197 24.63 18.83 1.59
CA GLY A 197 24.32 20.17 2.12
C GLY A 197 22.85 20.57 1.98
N GLY A 198 21.94 19.60 1.82
CA GLY A 198 20.50 19.84 1.74
C GLY A 198 19.92 20.40 3.04
N THR A 199 18.86 21.21 2.92
CA THR A 199 18.16 21.84 4.04
C THR A 199 16.65 21.64 3.97
N ASP A 200 15.91 21.96 5.03
CA ASP A 200 14.47 22.15 4.92
C ASP A 200 14.12 23.54 4.34
N VAL A 201 12.82 23.85 4.31
CA VAL A 201 12.28 25.14 3.85
C VAL A 201 12.76 26.33 4.70
N ASN A 202 13.15 26.10 5.94
CA ASN A 202 13.62 27.12 6.89
C ASN A 202 15.16 27.26 6.90
N GLY A 203 15.88 26.44 6.11
CA GLY A 203 17.33 26.43 6.07
C GLY A 203 17.99 25.56 7.15
N ASN A 204 17.24 24.74 7.87
CA ASN A 204 17.78 23.80 8.84
C ASN A 204 18.49 22.62 8.13
N PRO A 205 19.61 22.09 8.67
CA PRO A 205 20.41 21.05 8.03
C PRO A 205 19.82 19.62 8.15
N PHE A 206 18.50 19.52 8.32
CA PHE A 206 17.76 18.26 8.48
C PHE A 206 16.37 18.35 7.83
N ILE A 207 15.84 17.22 7.35
CA ILE A 207 14.46 17.13 6.84
C ILE A 207 13.46 17.02 7.99
N TYR A 208 13.76 16.12 8.93
CA TYR A 208 13.06 15.95 10.19
C TYR A 208 14.08 16.09 11.30
N GLU A 209 13.81 16.91 12.30
CA GLU A 209 14.75 17.13 13.41
C GLU A 209 15.13 15.82 14.10
N ILE A 210 14.15 14.93 14.32
CA ILE A 210 14.39 13.59 14.89
C ILE A 210 15.41 12.77 14.08
N LEU A 211 15.49 12.99 12.76
CA LEU A 211 16.40 12.35 11.83
C LEU A 211 17.56 13.28 11.41
N ASP A 212 17.99 14.16 12.32
CA ASP A 212 19.20 14.97 12.13
C ASP A 212 20.45 14.08 12.07
N TRP A 213 21.00 13.96 10.86
CA TRP A 213 22.17 13.12 10.55
C TRP A 213 23.47 13.64 11.17
N SER A 214 23.54 14.91 11.57
CA SER A 214 24.66 15.44 12.37
C SER A 214 24.74 14.76 13.75
N GLN A 215 23.59 14.28 14.24
CA GLN A 215 23.46 13.47 15.45
C GLN A 215 23.35 11.99 15.09
N SER A 216 24.37 11.44 14.42
CA SER A 216 24.30 10.13 13.76
C SER A 216 23.91 8.97 14.69
N LYS A 217 24.25 9.04 15.99
CA LYS A 217 23.81 8.04 16.99
C LYS A 217 22.29 8.06 17.18
N ARG A 218 21.69 9.25 17.36
CA ARG A 218 20.24 9.43 17.54
C ARG A 218 19.50 9.02 16.26
N ALA A 219 19.94 9.53 15.11
CA ALA A 219 19.38 9.18 13.82
C ALA A 219 19.43 7.67 13.56
N GLY A 220 20.57 7.02 13.83
CA GLY A 220 20.73 5.57 13.68
C GLY A 220 19.76 4.75 14.55
N ILE A 221 19.50 5.17 15.79
CA ILE A 221 18.51 4.53 16.67
C ILE A 221 17.10 4.68 16.10
N ILE A 222 16.72 5.88 15.62
CA ILE A 222 15.40 6.12 15.04
C ILE A 222 15.20 5.32 13.76
N VAL A 223 16.22 5.23 12.90
CA VAL A 223 16.19 4.38 11.70
C VAL A 223 15.98 2.91 12.09
N ALA A 224 16.77 2.39 13.02
CA ALA A 224 16.65 1.00 13.46
C ALA A 224 15.27 0.70 14.06
N ALA A 225 14.76 1.59 14.93
CA ALA A 225 13.43 1.49 15.51
C ALA A 225 12.34 1.54 14.44
N SER A 226 12.49 2.40 13.43
CA SER A 226 11.55 2.51 12.30
C SER A 226 11.55 1.25 11.43
N MET A 227 12.71 0.62 11.20
CA MET A 227 12.79 -0.64 10.47
C MET A 227 12.10 -1.79 11.23
N VAL A 228 12.30 -1.86 12.56
CA VAL A 228 11.57 -2.81 13.41
C VAL A 228 10.07 -2.52 13.38
N GLY A 229 9.68 -1.25 13.45
CA GLY A 229 8.29 -0.79 13.33
C GLY A 229 7.65 -1.25 12.01
N LEU A 230 8.34 -1.13 10.87
CA LEU A 230 7.85 -1.62 9.58
C LEU A 230 7.60 -3.13 9.58
N ILE A 231 8.46 -3.93 10.21
CA ILE A 231 8.26 -5.38 10.35
C ILE A 231 7.00 -5.68 11.17
N ILE A 232 6.82 -4.96 12.29
CA ILE A 232 5.65 -5.12 13.17
C ILE A 232 4.37 -4.73 12.43
N VAL A 233 4.36 -3.59 11.75
CA VAL A 233 3.21 -3.13 10.95
C VAL A 233 2.89 -4.13 9.84
N TYR A 234 3.89 -4.65 9.12
CA TYR A 234 3.67 -5.66 8.08
C TYR A 234 3.11 -6.97 8.64
N ALA A 235 3.61 -7.41 9.80
CA ALA A 235 3.08 -8.59 10.50
C ALA A 235 1.61 -8.40 10.88
N PHE A 236 1.24 -7.20 11.34
CA PHE A 236 -0.15 -6.86 11.67
C PHE A 236 -1.05 -6.83 10.43
N ILE A 237 -0.62 -6.21 9.34
CA ILE A 237 -1.32 -6.20 8.04
C ILE A 237 -1.53 -7.65 7.54
N TRP A 238 -0.50 -8.48 7.64
CA TRP A 238 -0.58 -9.89 7.28
C TRP A 238 -1.62 -10.63 8.12
N GLY A 239 -1.64 -10.41 9.43
CA GLY A 239 -2.66 -10.95 10.34
C GLY A 239 -4.08 -10.50 9.97
N ILE A 240 -4.27 -9.22 9.67
CA ILE A 240 -5.56 -8.68 9.21
C ILE A 240 -6.01 -9.35 7.91
N ALA A 241 -5.12 -9.51 6.93
CA ALA A 241 -5.44 -10.16 5.66
C ALA A 241 -5.88 -11.63 5.87
N LEU A 242 -5.21 -12.37 6.76
CA LEU A 242 -5.62 -13.73 7.12
C LEU A 242 -7.01 -13.77 7.76
N CYS A 243 -7.31 -12.83 8.67
CA CYS A 243 -8.62 -12.71 9.29
C CYS A 243 -9.70 -12.37 8.26
N ARG A 244 -9.46 -11.35 7.43
CA ARG A 244 -10.34 -10.95 6.30
C ARG A 244 -10.68 -12.15 5.43
N ASP A 245 -9.69 -12.92 5.01
CA ASP A 245 -9.88 -14.05 4.10
C ASP A 245 -10.65 -15.20 4.76
N LYS A 246 -10.35 -15.52 6.03
CA LYS A 246 -11.09 -16.54 6.79
C LYS A 246 -12.56 -16.15 6.97
N VAL A 247 -12.82 -14.91 7.41
CA VAL A 247 -14.18 -14.39 7.64
C VAL A 247 -14.95 -14.35 6.31
N SER A 248 -14.34 -13.80 5.26
CA SER A 248 -14.94 -13.76 3.93
C SER A 248 -15.27 -15.16 3.40
N THR A 249 -14.37 -16.12 3.57
CA THR A 249 -14.60 -17.51 3.15
C THR A 249 -15.78 -18.12 3.90
N TYR A 250 -15.87 -17.89 5.21
CA TYR A 250 -16.92 -18.43 6.07
C TYR A 250 -18.30 -17.78 5.86
N LEU A 251 -18.35 -16.48 5.57
CA LEU A 251 -19.62 -15.75 5.46
C LEU A 251 -20.16 -15.65 4.04
N ILE A 252 -19.28 -15.52 3.04
CA ILE A 252 -19.68 -15.15 1.68
C ILE A 252 -19.28 -16.21 0.65
N ARG A 253 -18.09 -16.79 0.76
CA ARG A 253 -17.50 -17.68 -0.27
C ARG A 253 -17.66 -19.18 0.02
N THR A 254 -18.61 -19.57 0.85
CA THR A 254 -18.65 -20.88 1.53
C THR A 254 -18.83 -22.12 0.66
N THR A 255 -19.21 -22.05 -0.62
CA THR A 255 -19.43 -23.29 -1.41
C THR A 255 -19.40 -23.12 -2.93
N SER A 256 -18.65 -22.14 -3.47
CA SER A 256 -18.40 -22.08 -4.93
C SER A 256 -16.96 -22.44 -5.31
N HIS A 257 -16.06 -22.58 -4.34
CA HIS A 257 -14.64 -22.88 -4.60
C HIS A 257 -14.36 -24.36 -4.86
N ASP A 258 -15.26 -25.26 -4.45
CA ASP A 258 -15.15 -26.72 -4.65
C ASP A 258 -16.06 -27.25 -5.76
N LEU A 259 -16.83 -26.36 -6.42
CA LEU A 259 -17.58 -26.74 -7.61
C LEU A 259 -16.61 -26.82 -8.79
N PRO A 260 -16.57 -27.93 -9.54
CA PRO A 260 -15.78 -28.00 -10.77
C PRO A 260 -16.22 -26.87 -11.72
N ALA A 261 -15.29 -26.37 -12.52
CA ALA A 261 -15.63 -25.43 -13.59
C ALA A 261 -16.82 -25.99 -14.37
N ALA A 262 -17.90 -25.22 -14.47
CA ALA A 262 -19.06 -25.65 -15.25
C ALA A 262 -18.57 -26.01 -16.67
N PRO A 263 -18.88 -27.20 -17.19
CA PRO A 263 -18.50 -27.56 -18.56
C PRO A 263 -18.99 -26.46 -19.51
N PRO A 264 -18.22 -26.12 -20.56
CA PRO A 264 -18.69 -25.17 -21.55
C PRO A 264 -20.05 -25.62 -22.06
N ASP A 265 -21.01 -24.70 -22.00
CA ASP A 265 -22.41 -24.98 -22.31
C ASP A 265 -22.49 -25.55 -23.72
N ARG A 266 -22.98 -26.79 -23.87
CA ARG A 266 -22.99 -27.53 -25.15
C ARG A 266 -23.81 -26.82 -26.22
N HIS A 267 -24.60 -25.82 -25.84
CA HIS A 267 -25.44 -25.02 -26.72
C HIS A 267 -24.72 -23.83 -27.39
N THR A 268 -23.44 -23.59 -27.12
CA THR A 268 -22.65 -22.54 -27.80
C THR A 268 -21.91 -23.03 -29.06
N ARG A 269 -22.37 -24.12 -29.70
CA ARG A 269 -22.05 -24.36 -31.12
C ARG A 269 -22.93 -23.45 -31.98
N ILE A 270 -22.52 -22.20 -32.09
CA ILE A 270 -23.01 -21.33 -33.16
C ILE A 270 -22.25 -21.76 -34.43
N VAL A 271 -23.03 -22.25 -35.40
CA VAL A 271 -22.62 -22.54 -36.78
C VAL A 271 -22.20 -21.26 -37.49
#